data_AF-A0AAU5UUV7-F1
#
_entry.id   AF-A0AAU5UUV7-F1
#
_cell.length_a   1.000
_cell.length_b   1.000
_cell.length_c   1.000
_cell.angle_alpha   90.00
_cell.angle_beta   90.00
_cell.angle_gamma   90.00
#
_symmetry.space_group_name_H-M   'P 1'
#
loop_
_entity.id
_entity.type
_entity.pdbx_description
1 polymer ?
#
loop_
_entity_poly.entity_id
_entity_poly.type
_entity_poly.pdbx_seq_one_letter_code
_entity_poly.pdbx_strand_id
1 'polypeptide(L)'
;MADAQVGDLIRSINELVERDTGSRSLAVGNQIAQRVTRSDQRRLRLLVDNLDIPARLTPRPREKDQRTELRAALIETVAGCAGVLEPREPVQESLYSYGRSRFETANSRLYAQYETPRLIAGLRPDGRPDDLGIFPPPVIEGDVLAAHAAVVAISARTGRPERVVLRELVAAGRGAHATAAARMLLQSRPGFTALPAPERNELTTAIADHLEAQFENHEREVPGPEIGAVLADRRELAGFGSSAITTASQDATEEIAHLHQYFDTIGRPPAVARPDSVAELCGQIRGAVGEVLDAPNSRWDGEIEPGVGAATTLELSREQAAALGKLLESSRTHPLGASDATAAREAFQFVAAEYARWAVPEEFDERHEAAVGAVAAEYATIERAVGTAFAEDNLQDLADRSLPYELAIQVRQAQTPEPDRRLAPAARSFAAVVDKALGVEEGETLRRMAGESPPRMVQAAVGDLVAGSGVQNVERPFALSRITDEVDLQFAALPGVLDNAMYADSAQEYGTIAGEVAVKMAETYAEAPGMARRESLARDQEATARFASGHDPALTRPHAQSRDSAPSANRTTSGPERKRPTLDR
;
A
#
# COMPACT_ATOMS: atom_id res chain seq x y z
N MET A 1 11.38 23.65 49.47
CA MET A 1 11.95 24.57 48.46
C MET A 1 13.13 23.97 47.72
N ALA A 2 14.14 23.40 48.38
CA ALA A 2 15.32 22.78 47.73
C ALA A 2 15.00 21.65 46.72
N ASP A 3 13.96 20.84 46.95
CA ASP A 3 13.59 19.76 46.03
C ASP A 3 13.03 20.26 44.69
N ALA A 4 12.38 21.43 44.67
CA ALA A 4 11.87 22.02 43.43
C ALA A 4 13.03 22.52 42.54
N GLN A 5 14.05 23.13 43.14
CA GLN A 5 15.20 23.67 42.43
C GLN A 5 16.11 22.58 41.84
N VAL A 6 16.24 21.42 42.51
CA VAL A 6 16.91 20.24 41.92
C VAL A 6 16.12 19.68 40.75
N GLY A 7 14.78 19.64 40.85
CA GLY A 7 13.92 19.26 39.75
C GLY A 7 14.09 20.18 38.53
N ASP A 8 14.21 21.48 38.75
CA ASP A 8 14.44 22.47 37.68
C ASP A 8 15.83 22.28 37.02
N LEU A 9 16.88 22.01 37.81
CA LEU A 9 18.21 21.69 37.26
C LEU A 9 18.17 20.43 36.38
N ILE A 10 17.52 19.36 36.83
CA ILE A 10 17.37 18.12 36.05
C ILE A 10 16.60 18.41 34.76
N ARG A 11 15.58 19.26 34.80
CA ARG A 11 14.83 19.69 33.61
C ARG A 11 15.72 20.45 32.62
N SER A 12 16.55 21.37 33.09
CA SER A 12 17.50 22.09 32.22
C SER A 12 18.55 21.15 31.61
N ILE A 13 19.00 20.12 32.36
CA ILE A 13 19.89 19.08 31.80
C ILE A 13 19.16 18.31 30.70
N ASN A 14 17.90 17.92 30.92
CA ASN A 14 17.09 17.25 29.91
C ASN A 14 16.94 18.11 28.64
N GLU A 15 16.62 19.40 28.78
CA GLU A 15 16.53 20.35 27.65
C GLU A 15 17.84 20.46 26.85
N LEU A 16 18.99 20.36 27.52
CA LEU A 16 20.30 20.34 26.85
C LEU A 16 20.52 19.05 26.07
N VAL A 17 20.11 17.90 26.62
CA VAL A 17 20.16 16.61 25.92
C VAL A 17 19.22 16.60 24.71
N GLU A 18 18.00 17.11 24.85
CA GLU A 18 17.04 17.27 23.75
C GLU A 18 17.59 18.17 22.65
N ARG A 19 18.19 19.31 23.01
CA ARG A 19 18.81 20.23 22.04
C ARG A 19 20.00 19.59 21.32
N ASP A 20 20.82 18.80 22.02
CA ASP A 20 22.00 18.19 21.41
C ASP A 20 21.66 17.04 20.46
N THR A 21 20.65 16.25 20.82
CA THR A 21 20.22 15.09 20.05
C THR A 21 19.20 15.45 18.98
N GLY A 22 18.46 16.55 19.16
CA GLY A 22 17.33 16.94 18.32
C GLY A 22 16.08 16.07 18.57
N SER A 23 16.01 15.35 19.69
CA SER A 23 14.89 14.47 20.06
C SER A 23 14.16 15.00 21.30
N ARG A 24 12.90 14.63 21.48
CA ARG A 24 12.08 15.03 22.65
C ARG A 24 12.20 14.01 23.77
N SER A 25 11.98 14.40 25.01
CA SER A 25 11.94 13.48 26.16
C SER A 25 10.52 12.98 26.42
N LEU A 26 10.37 11.69 26.73
CA LEU A 26 9.12 11.10 27.19
C LEU A 26 8.79 11.48 28.64
N ALA A 27 9.79 11.91 29.41
CA ALA A 27 9.62 12.21 30.83
C ALA A 27 9.24 13.69 31.02
N VAL A 28 7.96 13.96 31.30
CA VAL A 28 7.44 15.33 31.45
C VAL A 28 7.39 15.74 32.94
N GLY A 29 7.71 17.00 33.21
CA GLY A 29 7.58 17.60 34.54
C GLY A 29 8.49 16.95 35.59
N ASN A 30 7.92 16.40 36.66
CA ASN A 30 8.70 15.78 37.74
C ASN A 30 9.07 14.31 37.47
N GLN A 31 8.61 13.72 36.36
CA GLN A 31 8.91 12.33 36.02
C GLN A 31 10.41 12.12 35.74
N ILE A 32 11.07 13.10 35.14
CA ILE A 32 12.52 13.04 34.88
C ILE A 32 13.31 13.08 36.19
N ALA A 33 12.88 13.88 37.16
CA ALA A 33 13.54 13.97 38.46
C ALA A 33 13.47 12.63 39.22
N GLN A 34 12.38 11.88 39.08
CA GLN A 34 12.21 10.56 39.72
C GLN A 34 13.15 9.47 39.17
N ARG A 35 13.74 9.67 37.98
CA ARG A 35 14.71 8.75 37.38
C ARG A 35 16.11 8.89 37.97
N VAL A 36 16.43 10.06 38.54
CA VAL A 36 17.70 10.30 39.23
C VAL A 36 17.60 9.74 40.64
N THR A 37 18.63 9.00 41.07
CA THR A 37 18.62 8.39 42.40
C THR A 37 18.53 9.45 43.50
N ARG A 38 17.91 9.14 44.64
CA ARG A 38 17.89 10.08 45.79
C ARG A 38 19.30 10.47 46.26
N SER A 39 20.29 9.62 46.03
CA SER A 39 21.69 9.92 46.34
C SER A 39 22.24 11.00 45.41
N ASP A 40 22.01 10.84 44.10
CA ASP A 40 22.47 11.81 43.10
C ASP A 40 21.71 13.12 43.18
N GLN A 41 20.41 13.10 43.46
CA GLN A 41 19.64 14.32 43.76
C GLN A 41 20.22 15.09 44.95
N ARG A 42 20.65 14.39 46.02
CA ARG A 42 21.32 15.06 47.17
C ARG A 42 22.66 15.67 46.76
N ARG A 43 23.42 15.01 45.89
CA ARG A 43 24.69 15.55 45.36
C ARG A 43 24.45 16.77 44.47
N LEU A 44 23.41 16.74 43.63
CA LEU A 44 23.02 17.85 42.76
C LEU A 44 22.52 19.08 43.55
N ARG A 45 21.96 18.92 44.76
CA ARG A 45 21.64 20.07 45.62
C ARG A 45 22.84 20.98 45.85
N LEU A 46 24.03 20.40 46.02
CA LEU A 46 25.25 21.19 46.21
C LEU A 46 25.51 22.12 45.02
N LEU A 47 25.22 21.66 43.80
CA LEU A 47 25.32 22.51 42.62
C LEU A 47 24.24 23.59 42.64
N VAL A 48 22.99 23.23 42.89
CA VAL A 48 21.86 24.16 42.96
C VAL A 48 22.14 25.31 43.94
N ASP A 49 22.62 24.98 45.14
CA ASP A 49 22.89 25.94 46.21
C ASP A 49 24.09 26.87 45.91
N ASN A 50 24.88 26.55 44.86
CA ASN A 50 26.09 27.29 44.49
C ASN A 50 26.15 27.62 42.98
N LEU A 51 25.02 27.59 42.27
CA LEU A 51 24.93 27.90 40.84
C LEU A 51 25.40 29.34 40.52
N ASP A 52 25.18 30.26 41.46
CA ASP A 52 25.57 31.66 41.41
C ASP A 52 27.08 31.86 41.52
N ILE A 53 27.74 31.13 42.43
CA ILE A 53 29.16 31.27 42.72
C ILE A 53 29.80 29.88 42.95
N PRO A 54 30.14 29.14 41.88
CA PRO A 54 30.69 27.78 42.02
C PRO A 54 32.08 27.71 42.63
N ALA A 55 32.80 28.83 42.72
CA ALA A 55 34.03 28.92 43.51
C ALA A 55 33.80 28.45 44.96
N ARG A 56 32.57 28.55 45.49
CA ARG A 56 32.18 28.00 46.82
C ARG A 56 32.29 26.47 46.92
N LEU A 57 32.23 25.76 45.79
CA LEU A 57 32.42 24.31 45.72
C LEU A 57 33.91 23.91 45.73
N THR A 58 34.83 24.88 45.68
CA THR A 58 36.27 24.60 45.77
C THR A 58 36.61 24.09 47.17
N PRO A 59 37.27 22.92 47.30
CA PRO A 59 37.57 22.36 48.61
C PRO A 59 38.52 23.27 49.38
N ARG A 60 38.29 23.39 50.69
CA ARG A 60 39.27 24.00 51.59
C ARG A 60 40.49 23.08 51.77
N PRO A 61 41.64 23.59 52.19
CA PRO A 61 42.79 22.74 52.49
C PRO A 61 42.42 21.63 53.48
N ARG A 62 42.70 20.36 53.10
CA ARG A 62 42.36 19.12 53.84
C ARG A 62 40.88 18.70 53.82
N GLU A 63 40.03 19.36 53.04
CA GLU A 63 38.64 18.94 52.81
C GLU A 63 38.54 17.99 51.61
N LYS A 64 37.62 17.01 51.67
CA LYS A 64 37.33 16.12 50.54
C LYS A 64 36.70 16.93 49.40
N ASP A 65 37.20 16.80 48.18
CA ASP A 65 36.63 17.47 47.01
C ASP A 65 35.27 16.88 46.64
N GLN A 66 34.19 17.56 47.05
CA GLN A 66 32.81 17.18 46.78
C GLN A 66 32.44 17.29 45.30
N ARG A 67 33.20 18.08 44.50
CA ARG A 67 32.95 18.23 43.06
C ARG A 67 33.12 16.91 42.32
N THR A 68 33.93 15.99 42.83
CA THR A 68 34.10 14.64 42.24
C THR A 68 32.80 13.84 42.26
N GLU A 69 32.10 13.83 43.40
CA GLU A 69 30.81 13.14 43.52
C GLU A 69 29.71 13.86 42.74
N LEU A 70 29.78 15.20 42.67
CA LEU A 70 28.86 16.00 41.86
C LEU A 70 29.02 15.70 40.37
N ARG A 71 30.25 15.63 39.83
CA ARG A 71 30.50 15.29 38.42
C ARG A 71 29.98 13.91 38.08
N ALA A 72 30.15 12.92 38.97
CA ALA A 72 29.58 11.59 38.79
C ALA A 72 28.04 11.63 38.76
N ALA A 73 27.41 12.38 39.66
CA ALA A 73 25.96 12.56 39.68
C ALA A 73 25.43 13.24 38.40
N LEU A 74 26.17 14.21 37.85
CA LEU A 74 25.83 14.85 36.57
C LEU A 74 25.89 13.88 35.40
N ILE A 75 26.92 13.03 35.34
CA ILE A 75 27.05 11.99 34.30
C ILE A 75 25.86 11.02 34.36
N GLU A 76 25.52 10.50 35.54
CA GLU A 76 24.35 9.60 35.67
C GLU A 76 23.03 10.30 35.35
N THR A 77 22.90 11.61 35.66
CA THR A 77 21.72 12.40 35.31
C THR A 77 21.58 12.57 33.80
N VAL A 78 22.68 12.87 33.09
CA VAL A 78 22.69 12.95 31.62
C VAL A 78 22.36 11.60 31.00
N ALA A 79 22.91 10.51 31.53
CA ALA A 79 22.60 9.15 31.07
C ALA A 79 21.10 8.83 31.25
N GLY A 80 20.53 9.21 32.40
CA GLY A 80 19.10 9.06 32.66
C GLY A 80 18.21 9.88 31.72
N CYS A 81 18.62 11.09 31.34
CA CYS A 81 17.90 11.91 30.37
C CYS A 81 17.99 11.33 28.95
N ALA A 82 19.18 10.87 28.54
CA ALA A 82 19.38 10.22 27.24
C ALA A 82 18.53 8.93 27.10
N GLY A 83 18.42 8.13 28.17
CA GLY A 83 17.67 6.88 28.16
C GLY A 83 16.13 7.01 28.15
N VAL A 84 15.59 8.23 28.17
CA VAL A 84 14.14 8.49 28.13
C VAL A 84 13.71 9.35 26.93
N LEU A 85 14.60 9.51 25.94
CA LEU A 85 14.24 10.19 24.70
C LEU A 85 13.15 9.40 23.96
N GLU A 86 12.19 10.13 23.41
CA GLU A 86 11.11 9.63 22.56
C GLU A 86 11.70 9.03 21.29
N PRO A 87 11.27 7.82 20.92
CA PRO A 87 11.71 7.22 19.68
C PRO A 87 11.21 8.04 18.49
N ARG A 88 12.09 8.29 17.52
CA ARG A 88 11.75 9.06 16.31
C ARG A 88 10.79 8.34 15.38
N GLU A 89 10.76 7.02 15.48
CA GLU A 89 9.96 6.13 14.67
C GLU A 89 9.27 5.10 15.57
N PRO A 90 8.14 4.50 15.15
CA PRO A 90 7.51 3.43 15.89
C PRO A 90 8.50 2.30 16.17
N VAL A 91 8.70 1.97 17.45
CA VAL A 91 9.60 0.89 17.86
C VAL A 91 8.85 -0.43 17.82
N GLN A 92 9.36 -1.39 17.06
CA GLN A 92 8.85 -2.76 17.07
C GLN A 92 9.23 -3.48 18.37
N GLU A 93 8.39 -4.41 18.82
CA GLU A 93 8.69 -5.23 19.99
C GLU A 93 9.92 -6.10 19.73
N SER A 94 10.85 -6.14 20.68
CA SER A 94 12.06 -6.98 20.58
C SER A 94 11.75 -8.42 20.96
N LEU A 95 12.34 -9.37 20.24
CA LEU A 95 12.47 -10.75 20.72
C LEU A 95 13.45 -10.86 21.92
N TYR A 96 14.37 -9.90 22.05
CA TYR A 96 15.48 -9.84 23.00
C TYR A 96 15.41 -8.58 23.89
N SER A 97 14.30 -8.46 24.63
CA SER A 97 14.00 -7.27 25.44
C SER A 97 15.07 -6.93 26.49
N TYR A 98 15.80 -7.93 27.01
CA TYR A 98 16.88 -7.72 27.97
C TYR A 98 18.14 -7.20 27.28
N GLY A 99 18.50 -7.80 26.14
CA GLY A 99 19.59 -7.34 25.28
C GLY A 99 19.40 -5.90 24.81
N ARG A 100 18.19 -5.56 24.36
CA ARG A 100 17.78 -4.18 24.02
C ARG A 100 18.07 -3.20 25.16
N SER A 101 17.56 -3.51 26.36
CA SER A 101 17.75 -2.63 27.52
C SER A 101 19.21 -2.45 27.93
N ARG A 102 20.02 -3.52 27.83
CA ARG A 102 21.47 -3.47 28.07
C ARG A 102 22.17 -2.56 27.06
N PHE A 103 21.91 -2.75 25.76
CA PHE A 103 22.51 -1.96 24.69
C PHE A 103 22.12 -0.47 24.80
N GLU A 104 20.87 -0.18 25.12
CA GLU A 104 20.38 1.18 25.34
C GLU A 104 21.06 1.89 26.52
N THR A 105 21.11 1.19 27.65
CA THR A 105 21.71 1.72 28.88
C THR A 105 23.20 1.99 28.67
N ALA A 106 23.90 1.08 27.99
CA ALA A 106 25.32 1.21 27.69
C ALA A 106 25.61 2.42 26.78
N ASN A 107 24.85 2.60 25.70
CA ASN A 107 25.00 3.75 24.81
C ASN A 107 24.65 5.08 25.50
N SER A 108 23.60 5.11 26.32
CA SER A 108 23.19 6.31 27.07
C SER A 108 24.28 6.74 28.07
N ARG A 109 24.90 5.77 28.76
CA ARG A 109 26.02 6.02 29.67
C ARG A 109 27.29 6.44 28.92
N LEU A 110 27.60 5.79 27.80
CA LEU A 110 28.73 6.17 26.95
C LEU A 110 28.61 7.62 26.48
N TYR A 111 27.43 7.99 25.97
CA TYR A 111 27.11 9.36 25.59
C TYR A 111 27.29 10.33 26.76
N ALA A 112 26.77 9.99 27.94
CA ALA A 112 26.91 10.84 29.11
C ALA A 112 28.38 11.04 29.53
N GLN A 113 29.21 9.99 29.48
CA GLN A 113 30.63 10.10 29.84
C GLN A 113 31.39 11.05 28.89
N TYR A 114 31.06 11.06 27.60
CA TYR A 114 31.70 11.94 26.62
C TYR A 114 31.12 13.35 26.60
N GLU A 115 29.80 13.50 26.74
CA GLU A 115 29.12 14.76 26.43
C GLU A 115 28.80 15.63 27.66
N THR A 116 28.74 15.05 28.87
CA THR A 116 28.45 15.80 30.11
C THR A 116 29.33 17.05 30.27
N PRO A 117 30.67 17.00 30.08
CA PRO A 117 31.51 18.19 30.26
C PRO A 117 31.07 19.38 29.38
N ARG A 118 30.68 19.10 28.13
CA ARG A 118 30.23 20.12 27.19
C ARG A 118 28.78 20.55 27.47
N LEU A 119 27.88 19.61 27.74
CA LEU A 119 26.47 19.91 28.00
C LEU A 119 26.33 20.81 29.22
N ILE A 120 27.04 20.49 30.30
CA ILE A 120 26.96 21.25 31.57
C ILE A 120 27.55 22.66 31.44
N ALA A 121 28.50 22.89 30.52
CA ALA A 121 28.92 24.26 30.19
C ALA A 121 27.74 25.11 29.66
N GLY A 122 26.78 24.49 28.96
CA GLY A 122 25.55 25.13 28.48
C GLY A 122 24.56 25.52 29.59
N LEU A 123 24.66 24.95 30.80
CA LEU A 123 23.87 25.40 31.95
C LEU A 123 24.36 26.76 32.49
N ARG A 124 25.59 27.16 32.14
CA ARG A 124 26.24 28.36 32.68
C ARG A 124 26.98 29.11 31.58
N PRO A 125 26.26 29.88 30.74
CA PRO A 125 26.86 30.64 29.65
C PRO A 125 27.97 31.62 30.10
N ASP A 126 27.92 32.11 31.35
CA ASP A 126 28.92 33.01 31.94
C ASP A 126 29.91 32.31 32.90
N GLY A 127 29.85 30.98 33.02
CA GLY A 127 30.72 30.19 33.90
C GLY A 127 32.06 29.84 33.27
N ARG A 128 33.10 29.61 34.10
CA ARG A 128 34.37 29.07 33.59
C ARG A 128 34.27 27.55 33.39
N PRO A 129 34.93 26.98 32.37
CA PRO A 129 34.89 25.53 32.09
C PRO A 129 35.37 24.66 33.26
N ASP A 130 36.22 25.21 34.12
CA ASP A 130 36.85 24.56 35.27
C ASP A 130 36.13 24.82 36.61
N ASP A 131 34.99 25.51 36.60
CA ASP A 131 34.22 25.84 37.81
C ASP A 131 33.75 24.59 38.59
N LEU A 132 33.48 23.49 37.89
CA LEU A 132 33.16 22.18 38.47
C LEU A 132 34.37 21.27 38.62
N GLY A 133 35.58 21.81 38.39
CA GLY A 133 36.82 21.05 38.25
C GLY A 133 36.92 20.33 36.90
N ILE A 134 38.06 19.65 36.70
CA ILE A 134 38.30 18.86 35.49
C ILE A 134 37.47 17.56 35.60
N PHE A 135 36.66 17.30 34.57
CA PHE A 135 36.00 16.01 34.43
C PHE A 135 37.05 14.91 34.22
N PRO A 136 36.92 13.77 34.93
CA PRO A 136 37.84 12.66 34.70
C PRO A 136 37.68 12.14 33.26
N PRO A 137 38.71 11.46 32.72
CA PRO A 137 38.55 10.71 31.49
C PRO A 137 37.36 9.73 31.60
N PRO A 138 36.64 9.48 30.49
CA PRO A 138 35.57 8.48 30.45
C PRO A 138 36.00 7.13 31.03
N VAL A 139 35.16 6.56 31.90
CA VAL A 139 35.38 5.25 32.50
C VAL A 139 34.68 4.20 31.64
N ILE A 140 35.41 3.71 30.65
CA ILE A 140 34.89 2.79 29.64
C ILE A 140 35.12 1.34 30.10
N GLU A 141 34.13 0.77 30.78
CA GLU A 141 34.18 -0.58 31.36
C GLU A 141 32.85 -1.33 31.15
N GLY A 142 32.88 -2.67 31.22
CA GLY A 142 31.68 -3.51 31.09
C GLY A 142 30.94 -3.27 29.77
N ASP A 143 29.60 -3.17 29.84
CA ASP A 143 28.77 -2.93 28.66
C ASP A 143 29.05 -1.57 27.99
N VAL A 144 29.58 -0.58 28.73
CA VAL A 144 29.96 0.72 28.16
C VAL A 144 31.18 0.55 27.23
N LEU A 145 32.09 -0.37 27.55
CA LEU A 145 33.21 -0.74 26.68
C LEU A 145 32.75 -1.49 25.44
N ALA A 146 31.80 -2.41 25.58
CA ALA A 146 31.18 -3.08 24.45
C ALA A 146 30.47 -2.08 23.52
N ALA A 147 29.67 -1.16 24.07
CA ALA A 147 29.01 -0.10 23.30
C ALA A 147 30.03 0.82 22.62
N HIS A 148 31.14 1.16 23.30
CA HIS A 148 32.20 1.96 22.71
C HIS A 148 32.85 1.25 21.52
N ALA A 149 33.20 -0.03 21.67
CA ALA A 149 33.73 -0.84 20.58
C ALA A 149 32.74 -0.96 19.42
N ALA A 150 31.44 -1.06 19.70
CA ALA A 150 30.39 -1.07 18.68
C ALA A 150 30.33 0.26 17.91
N VAL A 151 30.37 1.41 18.59
CA VAL A 151 30.42 2.74 17.96
C VAL A 151 31.66 2.89 17.08
N VAL A 152 32.83 2.47 17.56
CA VAL A 152 34.09 2.47 16.78
C VAL A 152 33.94 1.59 15.53
N ALA A 153 33.35 0.41 15.66
CA ALA A 153 33.16 -0.52 14.55
C ALA A 153 32.15 0.00 13.50
N ILE A 154 31.10 0.72 13.91
CA ILE A 154 30.15 1.39 13.01
C ILE A 154 30.83 2.59 12.32
N SER A 155 31.57 3.40 13.07
CA SER A 155 32.36 4.54 12.56
C SER A 155 33.32 4.09 11.45
N ALA A 156 34.10 3.03 11.70
CA ALA A 156 35.05 2.49 10.73
C ALA A 156 34.40 2.01 9.42
N ARG A 157 33.16 1.49 9.48
CA ARG A 157 32.45 0.95 8.30
C ARG A 157 31.69 2.02 7.52
N THR A 158 31.17 3.02 8.22
CA THR A 158 30.34 4.08 7.63
C THR A 158 31.16 5.30 7.21
N GLY A 159 32.42 5.40 7.66
CA GLY A 159 33.27 6.58 7.45
C GLY A 159 32.84 7.80 8.27
N ARG A 160 31.92 7.62 9.22
CA ARG A 160 31.35 8.70 10.04
C ARG A 160 32.12 8.82 11.36
N PRO A 161 32.34 10.03 11.90
CA PRO A 161 33.01 10.18 13.19
C PRO A 161 32.25 9.48 14.33
N GLU A 162 32.96 8.84 15.26
CA GLU A 162 32.39 8.10 16.41
C GLU A 162 31.37 8.91 17.21
N ARG A 163 31.67 10.19 17.43
CA ARG A 163 30.79 11.12 18.13
C ARG A 163 29.45 11.34 17.41
N VAL A 164 29.47 11.37 16.08
CA VAL A 164 28.27 11.51 15.25
C VAL A 164 27.44 10.24 15.32
N VAL A 165 28.09 9.07 15.22
CA VAL A 165 27.45 7.77 15.37
C VAL A 165 26.78 7.65 16.74
N LEU A 166 27.51 7.91 17.83
CA LEU A 166 26.99 7.83 19.19
C LEU A 166 25.81 8.77 19.42
N ARG A 167 25.90 10.02 18.94
CA ARG A 167 24.79 10.97 19.03
C ARG A 167 23.56 10.49 18.28
N GLU A 168 23.71 9.92 17.09
CA GLU A 168 22.60 9.41 16.30
C GLU A 168 21.94 8.18 16.92
N LEU A 169 22.73 7.26 17.49
CA LEU A 169 22.20 6.12 18.25
C LEU A 169 21.32 6.60 19.41
N VAL A 170 21.81 7.55 20.22
CA VAL A 170 21.04 8.11 21.35
C VAL A 170 19.84 8.92 20.86
N ALA A 171 19.99 9.68 19.78
CA ALA A 171 18.90 10.47 19.21
C ALA A 171 17.78 9.60 18.62
N ALA A 172 18.05 8.35 18.26
CA ALA A 172 17.02 7.40 17.83
C ALA A 172 15.93 7.20 18.90
N GLY A 173 16.29 7.39 20.17
CA GLY A 173 15.39 7.32 21.31
C GLY A 173 15.24 5.91 21.88
N ARG A 174 14.52 5.84 23.00
CA ARG A 174 14.30 4.60 23.75
C ARG A 174 13.66 3.55 22.86
N GLY A 175 14.22 2.34 22.83
CA GLY A 175 13.74 1.25 22.00
C GLY A 175 14.45 1.10 20.66
N ALA A 176 15.14 2.14 20.17
CA ALA A 176 15.52 2.25 18.76
C ALA A 176 17.04 2.25 18.50
N HIS A 177 17.89 2.09 19.52
CA HIS A 177 19.34 2.18 19.35
C HIS A 177 19.90 1.09 18.41
N ALA A 178 19.42 -0.15 18.55
CA ALA A 178 19.85 -1.25 17.68
C ALA A 178 19.36 -1.05 16.23
N THR A 179 18.11 -0.61 16.05
CA THR A 179 17.55 -0.25 14.73
C THR A 179 18.34 0.86 14.06
N ALA A 180 18.74 1.89 14.80
CA ALA A 180 19.59 2.96 14.28
C ALA A 180 20.98 2.47 13.88
N ALA A 181 21.60 1.60 14.69
CA ALA A 181 22.88 0.98 14.35
C ALA A 181 22.77 0.13 13.07
N ALA A 182 21.75 -0.73 12.99
CA ALA A 182 21.46 -1.55 11.83
C ALA A 182 21.28 -0.71 10.57
N ARG A 183 20.50 0.37 10.66
CA ARG A 183 20.26 1.29 9.55
C ARG A 183 21.55 1.98 9.08
N MET A 184 22.38 2.48 10.00
CA MET A 184 23.67 3.08 9.63
C MET A 184 24.57 2.08 8.89
N LEU A 185 24.62 0.83 9.36
CA LEU A 185 25.38 -0.23 8.71
C LEU A 185 24.83 -0.54 7.32
N LEU A 186 23.52 -0.71 7.19
CA LEU A 186 22.85 -1.08 5.93
C LEU A 186 22.87 0.05 4.89
N GLN A 187 22.66 1.30 5.29
CA GLN A 187 22.70 2.44 4.36
C GLN A 187 24.08 2.65 3.72
N SER A 188 25.16 2.24 4.40
CA SER A 188 26.51 2.28 3.85
C SER A 188 26.79 1.17 2.83
N ARG A 189 25.87 0.22 2.63
CA ARG A 189 26.08 -0.97 1.79
C ARG A 189 25.62 -0.74 0.34
N PRO A 190 26.42 -1.15 -0.65
CA PRO A 190 25.97 -1.23 -2.04
C PRO A 190 24.74 -2.13 -2.16
N GLY A 191 23.78 -1.71 -2.97
CA GLY A 191 22.58 -2.51 -3.28
C GLY A 191 21.47 -2.44 -2.24
N PHE A 192 21.72 -2.02 -1.00
CA PHE A 192 20.65 -1.92 0.02
C PHE A 192 19.56 -0.93 -0.39
N THR A 193 19.93 0.25 -0.88
CA THR A 193 18.96 1.27 -1.30
C THR A 193 18.13 0.87 -2.52
N ALA A 194 18.65 -0.07 -3.33
CA ALA A 194 17.99 -0.61 -4.51
C ALA A 194 17.03 -1.76 -4.21
N LEU A 195 16.97 -2.23 -2.96
CA LEU A 195 15.94 -3.17 -2.50
C LEU A 195 14.62 -2.42 -2.30
N PRO A 196 13.47 -3.09 -2.48
CA PRO A 196 12.18 -2.47 -2.18
C PRO A 196 12.06 -2.15 -0.68
N ALA A 197 11.22 -1.16 -0.35
CA ALA A 197 11.07 -0.65 1.01
C ALA A 197 10.77 -1.71 2.08
N PRO A 198 9.89 -2.71 1.86
CA PRO A 198 9.60 -3.71 2.87
C PRO A 198 10.81 -4.58 3.21
N GLU A 199 11.59 -5.01 2.22
CA GLU A 199 12.81 -5.82 2.44
C GLU A 199 13.89 -5.01 3.15
N ARG A 200 13.99 -3.71 2.86
CA ARG A 200 14.89 -2.82 3.60
C ARG A 200 14.51 -2.72 5.08
N ASN A 201 13.20 -2.63 5.36
CA ASN A 201 12.70 -2.53 6.74
C ASN A 201 12.92 -3.83 7.50
N GLU A 202 12.56 -4.97 6.90
CA GLU A 202 12.75 -6.29 7.51
C GLU A 202 14.23 -6.59 7.76
N LEU A 203 15.10 -6.33 6.78
CA LEU A 203 16.53 -6.51 6.98
C LEU A 203 17.06 -5.59 8.09
N THR A 204 16.55 -4.36 8.19
CA THR A 204 16.90 -3.47 9.30
C THR A 204 16.47 -4.05 10.65
N THR A 205 15.26 -4.61 10.75
CA THR A 205 14.78 -5.28 11.97
C THR A 205 15.61 -6.52 12.29
N ALA A 206 15.86 -7.42 11.33
CA ALA A 206 16.62 -8.64 11.54
C ALA A 206 18.05 -8.36 12.05
N ILE A 207 18.71 -7.35 11.49
CA ILE A 207 20.04 -6.93 11.94
C ILE A 207 19.97 -6.26 13.32
N ALA A 208 18.91 -5.50 13.62
CA ALA A 208 18.70 -4.93 14.95
C ALA A 208 18.50 -6.03 16.01
N ASP A 209 17.64 -7.01 15.73
CA ASP A 209 17.38 -8.17 16.59
C ASP A 209 18.66 -8.97 16.82
N HIS A 210 19.48 -9.18 15.79
CA HIS A 210 20.79 -9.81 15.93
C HIS A 210 21.67 -9.05 16.92
N LEU A 211 21.75 -7.72 16.83
CA LEU A 211 22.52 -6.91 17.76
C LEU A 211 21.99 -7.03 19.20
N GLU A 212 20.67 -7.00 19.38
CA GLU A 212 20.05 -7.17 20.69
C GLU A 212 20.32 -8.57 21.25
N ALA A 213 20.22 -9.62 20.43
CA ALA A 213 20.53 -11.00 20.80
C ALA A 213 21.97 -11.18 21.28
N GLN A 214 22.95 -10.53 20.63
CA GLN A 214 24.35 -10.59 21.06
C GLN A 214 24.51 -10.02 22.48
N PHE A 215 23.87 -8.89 22.78
CA PHE A 215 23.90 -8.28 24.12
C PHE A 215 23.07 -9.06 25.15
N GLU A 216 22.07 -9.83 24.73
CA GLU A 216 21.31 -10.71 25.62
C GLU A 216 22.11 -11.95 26.02
N ASN A 217 22.73 -12.62 25.04
CA ASN A 217 23.39 -13.91 25.21
C ASN A 217 24.83 -13.83 25.75
N HIS A 218 25.41 -12.62 25.86
CA HIS A 218 26.73 -12.45 26.44
C HIS A 218 26.69 -12.57 27.98
N GLU A 219 27.11 -13.72 28.49
CA GLU A 219 27.29 -14.00 29.92
C GLU A 219 28.42 -13.13 30.51
N ARG A 220 28.17 -12.54 31.69
CA ARG A 220 29.19 -11.80 32.44
C ARG A 220 29.97 -12.74 33.34
N GLU A 221 31.26 -12.90 33.08
CA GLU A 221 32.18 -13.28 34.15
C GLU A 221 32.63 -12.01 34.89
N VAL A 222 32.50 -11.99 36.22
CA VAL A 222 33.06 -10.88 37.01
C VAL A 222 34.57 -11.10 37.06
N PRO A 223 35.41 -10.18 36.55
CA PRO A 223 36.84 -10.36 36.60
C PRO A 223 37.31 -10.47 38.06
N GLY A 224 38.21 -11.41 38.32
CA GLY A 224 38.90 -11.49 39.61
C GLY A 224 39.71 -10.21 39.92
N PRO A 225 40.16 -10.00 41.16
CA PRO A 225 40.83 -8.76 41.59
C PRO A 225 42.21 -8.53 40.96
N GLU A 226 42.70 -9.44 40.12
CA GLU A 226 44.03 -9.41 39.53
C GLU A 226 44.07 -8.51 38.28
N ILE A 227 45.13 -7.70 38.14
CA ILE A 227 45.32 -6.80 37.00
C ILE A 227 45.28 -7.56 35.66
N GLY A 228 45.81 -8.79 35.62
CA GLY A 228 45.76 -9.65 34.44
C GLY A 228 44.35 -10.06 34.05
N ALA A 229 43.49 -10.39 35.02
CA ALA A 229 42.09 -10.72 34.81
C ALA A 229 41.29 -9.52 34.30
N VAL A 230 41.52 -8.33 34.87
CA VAL A 230 40.88 -7.08 34.43
C VAL A 230 41.28 -6.70 32.99
N LEU A 231 42.55 -6.91 32.60
CA LEU A 231 42.99 -6.64 31.23
C LEU A 231 42.46 -7.67 30.21
N ALA A 232 42.33 -8.94 30.61
CA ALA A 232 41.73 -9.98 29.79
C ALA A 232 40.24 -9.70 29.54
N ASP A 233 39.48 -9.40 30.60
CA ASP A 233 38.07 -9.01 30.54
C ASP A 233 37.85 -7.78 29.64
N ARG A 234 38.67 -6.73 29.79
CA ARG A 234 38.60 -5.56 28.89
C ARG A 234 38.83 -5.91 27.42
N ARG A 235 39.77 -6.82 27.11
CA ARG A 235 40.00 -7.27 25.73
C ARG A 235 38.83 -8.08 25.20
N GLU A 236 38.27 -8.94 26.04
CA GLU A 236 37.10 -9.75 25.70
C GLU A 236 35.88 -8.89 25.42
N LEU A 237 35.55 -7.94 26.30
CA LEU A 237 34.41 -7.02 26.13
C LEU A 237 34.56 -6.10 24.92
N ALA A 238 35.76 -5.57 24.68
CA ALA A 238 36.04 -4.79 23.48
C ALA A 238 35.94 -5.67 22.22
N GLY A 239 36.43 -6.90 22.29
CA GLY A 239 36.29 -7.92 21.24
C GLY A 239 34.81 -8.24 20.97
N PHE A 240 34.01 -8.43 22.00
CA PHE A 240 32.58 -8.70 21.92
C PHE A 240 31.83 -7.59 21.18
N GLY A 241 31.97 -6.33 21.62
CA GLY A 241 31.26 -5.20 21.00
C GLY A 241 31.65 -5.00 19.52
N SER A 242 32.93 -5.16 19.19
CA SER A 242 33.40 -5.09 17.80
C SER A 242 32.94 -6.30 16.96
N SER A 243 32.90 -7.50 17.55
CA SER A 243 32.45 -8.73 16.88
C SER A 243 30.96 -8.69 16.60
N ALA A 244 30.13 -8.21 17.52
CA ALA A 244 28.69 -8.05 17.31
C ALA A 244 28.38 -7.21 16.05
N ILE A 245 29.07 -6.07 15.88
CA ILE A 245 28.95 -5.24 14.66
C ILE A 245 29.54 -5.93 13.43
N THR A 246 30.57 -6.74 13.60
CA THR A 246 31.21 -7.46 12.49
C THR A 246 30.30 -8.55 11.93
N THR A 247 29.71 -9.37 12.79
CA THR A 247 28.76 -10.42 12.42
C THR A 247 27.50 -9.82 11.81
N ALA A 248 26.88 -8.85 12.48
CA ALA A 248 25.72 -8.12 11.93
C ALA A 248 26.00 -7.51 10.54
N SER A 249 27.23 -7.02 10.33
CA SER A 249 27.67 -6.49 9.05
C SER A 249 27.89 -7.56 7.98
N GLN A 250 28.27 -8.78 8.35
CA GLN A 250 28.45 -9.91 7.43
C GLN A 250 27.09 -10.46 7.01
N ASP A 251 26.22 -10.75 7.98
CA ASP A 251 24.84 -11.21 7.78
C ASP A 251 24.08 -10.25 6.85
N ALA A 252 24.20 -8.94 7.08
CA ALA A 252 23.61 -7.91 6.22
C ALA A 252 24.10 -8.00 4.77
N THR A 253 25.38 -8.31 4.54
CA THR A 253 25.94 -8.40 3.19
C THR A 253 25.46 -9.66 2.48
N GLU A 254 25.39 -10.78 3.19
CA GLU A 254 24.88 -12.05 2.68
C GLU A 254 23.40 -11.96 2.32
N GLU A 255 22.58 -11.37 3.19
CA GLU A 255 21.15 -11.21 2.95
C GLU A 255 20.84 -10.22 1.81
N ILE A 256 21.57 -9.11 1.69
CA ILE A 256 21.41 -8.21 0.53
C ILE A 256 21.70 -8.97 -0.77
N ALA A 257 22.79 -9.75 -0.81
CA ALA A 257 23.15 -10.52 -1.99
C ALA A 257 22.08 -11.58 -2.32
N HIS A 258 21.58 -12.28 -1.30
CA HIS A 258 20.50 -13.26 -1.44
C HIS A 258 19.21 -12.62 -1.98
N LEU A 259 18.80 -11.46 -1.46
CA LEU A 259 17.63 -10.73 -1.94
C LEU A 259 17.79 -10.25 -3.39
N HIS A 260 18.96 -9.74 -3.79
CA HIS A 260 19.19 -9.38 -5.19
C HIS A 260 19.13 -10.61 -6.10
N GLN A 261 19.73 -11.74 -5.72
CA GLN A 261 19.64 -12.98 -6.49
C GLN A 261 18.19 -13.48 -6.61
N TYR A 262 17.42 -13.36 -5.52
CA TYR A 262 15.99 -13.68 -5.50
C TYR A 262 15.21 -12.80 -6.50
N PHE A 263 15.39 -11.49 -6.46
CA PHE A 263 14.71 -10.55 -7.36
C PHE A 263 15.17 -10.65 -8.82
N ASP A 264 16.43 -11.01 -9.07
CA ASP A 264 16.93 -11.28 -10.41
C ASP A 264 16.28 -12.54 -11.01
N THR A 265 15.82 -13.48 -10.18
CA THR A 265 15.16 -14.73 -10.61
C THR A 265 13.66 -14.55 -10.86
N ILE A 266 12.97 -13.80 -10.01
CA ILE A 266 11.50 -13.65 -10.05
C ILE A 266 11.02 -12.38 -10.74
N GLY A 267 11.93 -11.44 -11.03
CA GLY A 267 11.60 -10.08 -11.47
C GLY A 267 11.45 -9.13 -10.29
N ARG A 268 11.89 -7.88 -10.47
CA ARG A 268 11.69 -6.84 -9.46
C ARG A 268 10.23 -6.41 -9.48
N PRO A 269 9.51 -6.42 -8.34
CA PRO A 269 8.16 -5.88 -8.30
C PRO A 269 8.18 -4.38 -8.66
N PRO A 270 7.21 -3.89 -9.44
CA PRO A 270 7.06 -2.46 -9.66
C PRO A 270 6.88 -1.75 -8.31
N ALA A 271 7.46 -0.56 -8.18
CA ALA A 271 7.34 0.23 -6.96
C ALA A 271 5.94 0.86 -6.86
N VAL A 272 4.94 0.05 -6.52
CA VAL A 272 3.57 0.50 -6.28
C VAL A 272 3.50 1.13 -4.88
N ALA A 273 3.04 2.37 -4.80
CA ALA A 273 2.83 3.05 -3.53
C ALA A 273 1.71 2.36 -2.75
N ARG A 274 1.87 2.20 -1.44
CA ARG A 274 0.82 1.65 -0.58
C ARG A 274 -0.38 2.61 -0.60
N PRO A 275 -1.59 2.14 -0.96
CA PRO A 275 -2.77 2.98 -0.92
C PRO A 275 -3.16 3.29 0.53
N ASP A 276 -3.50 4.55 0.80
CA ASP A 276 -3.89 5.05 2.13
C ASP A 276 -5.38 4.79 2.44
N SER A 277 -6.18 4.44 1.42
CA SER A 277 -7.62 4.20 1.55
C SER A 277 -8.16 3.20 0.53
N VAL A 278 -9.34 2.63 0.81
CA VAL A 278 -10.04 1.72 -0.13
C VAL A 278 -10.33 2.43 -1.46
N ALA A 279 -10.69 3.72 -1.42
CA ALA A 279 -10.93 4.50 -2.64
C ALA A 279 -9.66 4.65 -3.50
N GLU A 280 -8.51 4.87 -2.86
CA GLU A 280 -7.23 4.93 -3.55
C GLU A 280 -6.84 3.56 -4.13
N LEU A 281 -7.04 2.48 -3.38
CA LEU A 281 -6.84 1.12 -3.89
C LEU A 281 -7.71 0.84 -5.12
N CYS A 282 -9.00 1.19 -5.08
CA CYS A 282 -9.89 1.05 -6.23
C CYS A 282 -9.38 1.86 -7.43
N GLY A 283 -8.89 3.08 -7.21
CA GLY A 283 -8.23 3.88 -8.25
C GLY A 283 -6.97 3.23 -8.85
N GLN A 284 -6.15 2.56 -8.03
CA GLN A 284 -4.98 1.81 -8.48
C GLN A 284 -5.37 0.55 -9.27
N ILE A 285 -6.40 -0.20 -8.82
CA ILE A 285 -6.94 -1.35 -9.54
C ILE A 285 -7.46 -0.92 -10.92
N ARG A 286 -8.21 0.19 -11.00
CA ARG A 286 -8.66 0.76 -12.28
C ARG A 286 -7.48 1.05 -13.22
N GLY A 287 -6.42 1.66 -12.69
CA GLY A 287 -5.20 1.94 -13.46
C GLY A 287 -4.57 0.65 -14.02
N ALA A 288 -4.42 -0.37 -13.17
CA ALA A 288 -3.89 -1.67 -13.57
C ALA A 288 -4.76 -2.37 -14.62
N VAL A 289 -6.09 -2.34 -14.47
CA VAL A 289 -7.04 -2.89 -15.45
C VAL A 289 -6.90 -2.16 -16.79
N GLY A 290 -6.84 -0.83 -16.78
CA GLY A 290 -6.66 -0.03 -18.00
C GLY A 290 -5.33 -0.32 -18.72
N GLU A 291 -4.25 -0.55 -17.98
CA GLU A 291 -2.96 -0.96 -18.54
C GLU A 291 -3.00 -2.36 -19.17
N VAL A 292 -3.63 -3.34 -18.51
CA VAL A 292 -3.71 -4.72 -19.01
C VAL A 292 -4.62 -4.81 -20.23
N LEU A 293 -5.66 -3.97 -20.30
CA LEU A 293 -6.62 -3.94 -21.40
C LEU A 293 -6.21 -3.01 -22.56
N ASP A 294 -5.16 -2.21 -22.41
CA ASP A 294 -4.84 -1.08 -23.32
C ASP A 294 -6.02 -0.11 -23.49
N ALA A 295 -6.80 0.06 -22.42
CA ALA A 295 -8.01 0.89 -22.35
C ALA A 295 -7.82 1.96 -21.25
N PRO A 296 -7.21 3.12 -21.56
CA PRO A 296 -6.81 4.10 -20.54
C PRO A 296 -8.00 4.83 -19.90
N ASN A 297 -9.18 4.79 -20.53
CA ASN A 297 -10.38 5.46 -20.07
C ASN A 297 -11.34 4.48 -19.36
N SER A 298 -12.18 5.03 -18.48
CA SER A 298 -13.20 4.25 -17.77
C SER A 298 -14.47 5.07 -17.63
N ARG A 299 -15.62 4.40 -17.69
CA ARG A 299 -16.94 4.99 -17.42
C ARG A 299 -17.22 5.23 -15.93
N TRP A 300 -16.35 4.77 -15.03
CA TRP A 300 -16.52 4.97 -13.60
C TRP A 300 -16.60 6.47 -13.24
N ASP A 301 -17.62 6.84 -12.47
CA ASP A 301 -17.90 8.22 -12.04
C ASP A 301 -17.00 8.72 -10.90
N GLY A 302 -16.16 7.84 -10.33
CA GLY A 302 -15.28 8.15 -9.21
C GLY A 302 -15.95 7.98 -7.84
N GLU A 303 -17.22 7.58 -7.78
CA GLU A 303 -17.97 7.39 -6.55
C GLU A 303 -17.99 5.90 -6.13
N ILE A 304 -18.04 5.68 -4.81
CA ILE A 304 -18.13 4.35 -4.18
C ILE A 304 -19.28 4.39 -3.18
N GLU A 305 -20.30 3.57 -3.38
CA GLU A 305 -21.51 3.55 -2.55
C GLU A 305 -21.81 2.16 -1.97
N PRO A 306 -22.38 2.09 -0.75
CA PRO A 306 -22.86 0.85 -0.17
C PRO A 306 -24.32 0.59 -0.59
N GLY A 307 -24.56 0.03 -1.78
CA GLY A 307 -25.91 -0.34 -2.23
C GLY A 307 -26.13 -0.07 -3.72
N VAL A 308 -27.39 0.12 -4.14
CA VAL A 308 -27.75 0.41 -5.54
C VAL A 308 -27.39 1.86 -5.88
N GLY A 309 -26.29 2.04 -6.61
CA GLY A 309 -25.79 3.31 -7.12
C GLY A 309 -26.24 3.56 -8.58
N ALA A 310 -25.64 4.55 -9.23
CA ALA A 310 -25.81 4.71 -10.67
C ALA A 310 -25.11 3.56 -11.42
N ALA A 311 -25.42 3.37 -12.71
CA ALA A 311 -24.92 2.24 -13.51
C ALA A 311 -23.38 2.16 -13.61
N THR A 312 -22.69 3.25 -13.28
CA THR A 312 -21.23 3.41 -13.34
C THR A 312 -20.61 3.72 -11.98
N THR A 313 -21.37 3.60 -10.89
CA THR A 313 -20.88 3.79 -9.51
C THR A 313 -20.37 2.45 -8.96
N LEU A 314 -19.25 2.46 -8.23
CA LEU A 314 -18.74 1.23 -7.62
C LEU A 314 -19.52 0.84 -6.36
N GLU A 315 -20.34 -0.20 -6.50
CA GLU A 315 -21.14 -0.76 -5.42
C GLU A 315 -20.34 -1.79 -4.62
N LEU A 316 -19.77 -1.37 -3.48
CA LEU A 316 -19.11 -2.30 -2.57
C LEU A 316 -20.03 -2.68 -1.43
N SER A 317 -20.26 -3.98 -1.25
CA SER A 317 -20.89 -4.47 -0.04
C SER A 317 -20.06 -4.08 1.18
N ARG A 318 -20.71 -3.93 2.35
CA ARG A 318 -20.01 -3.61 3.59
C ARG A 318 -18.91 -4.61 3.92
N GLU A 319 -19.12 -5.88 3.55
CA GLU A 319 -18.16 -6.96 3.75
C GLU A 319 -16.97 -6.84 2.81
N GLN A 320 -17.20 -6.53 1.52
CA GLN A 320 -16.13 -6.30 0.54
C GLN A 320 -15.28 -5.08 0.90
N ALA A 321 -15.92 -3.96 1.25
CA ALA A 321 -15.21 -2.76 1.68
C ALA A 321 -14.40 -3.01 2.96
N ALA A 322 -14.94 -3.77 3.92
CA ALA A 322 -14.21 -4.16 5.11
C ALA A 322 -13.05 -5.10 4.81
N ALA A 323 -13.21 -6.05 3.89
CA ALA A 323 -12.15 -6.98 3.50
C ALA A 323 -10.97 -6.26 2.82
N LEU A 324 -11.26 -5.31 1.91
CA LEU A 324 -10.23 -4.43 1.33
C LEU A 324 -9.59 -3.53 2.39
N GLY A 325 -10.38 -2.99 3.32
CA GLY A 325 -9.86 -2.23 4.46
C GLY A 325 -8.87 -3.03 5.30
N LYS A 326 -9.20 -4.28 5.64
CA LYS A 326 -8.29 -5.18 6.35
C LYS A 326 -7.02 -5.48 5.57
N LEU A 327 -7.11 -5.63 4.23
CA LEU A 327 -5.93 -5.78 3.38
C LEU A 327 -5.00 -4.56 3.47
N LEU A 328 -5.56 -3.35 3.55
CA LEU A 328 -4.77 -2.13 3.73
C LEU A 328 -4.18 -1.99 5.13
N GLU A 329 -4.78 -2.60 6.14
CA GLU A 329 -4.23 -2.67 7.51
C GLU A 329 -3.17 -3.77 7.66
N SER A 330 -3.15 -4.75 6.75
CA SER A 330 -2.25 -5.89 6.85
C SER A 330 -0.81 -5.51 6.51
N SER A 331 0.12 -6.30 7.02
CA SER A 331 1.56 -6.12 6.78
C SER A 331 2.24 -7.47 6.86
N ARG A 332 3.51 -7.56 6.45
CA ARG A 332 4.26 -8.81 6.61
C ARG A 332 4.34 -9.30 8.07
N THR A 333 4.37 -8.39 9.06
CA THR A 333 4.41 -8.75 10.48
C THR A 333 3.04 -9.09 11.06
N HIS A 334 1.97 -8.63 10.42
CA HIS A 334 0.58 -8.91 10.78
C HIS A 334 -0.18 -9.31 9.51
N PRO A 335 0.10 -10.52 8.98
CA PRO A 335 -0.56 -10.98 7.76
C PRO A 335 -2.05 -11.22 8.05
N LEU A 336 -2.87 -11.10 7.01
CA LEU A 336 -4.27 -11.48 7.11
C LEU A 336 -4.41 -12.95 7.50
N GLY A 337 -5.37 -13.24 8.37
CA GLY A 337 -5.82 -14.62 8.57
C GLY A 337 -6.38 -15.18 7.26
N ALA A 338 -6.31 -16.50 7.06
CA ALA A 338 -6.71 -17.14 5.79
C ALA A 338 -8.12 -16.73 5.31
N SER A 339 -9.09 -16.64 6.21
CA SER A 339 -10.45 -16.20 5.87
C SER A 339 -10.52 -14.74 5.39
N ASP A 340 -9.74 -13.86 6.01
CA ASP A 340 -9.71 -12.44 5.64
C ASP A 340 -8.94 -12.24 4.33
N ALA A 341 -7.89 -13.03 4.08
CA ALA A 341 -7.15 -13.02 2.82
C ALA A 341 -8.03 -13.49 1.65
N THR A 342 -8.83 -14.54 1.84
CA THR A 342 -9.81 -15.00 0.83
C THR A 342 -10.87 -13.93 0.57
N ALA A 343 -11.44 -13.33 1.61
CA ALA A 343 -12.42 -12.25 1.45
C ALA A 343 -11.82 -11.02 0.74
N ALA A 344 -10.57 -10.68 1.04
CA ALA A 344 -9.86 -9.59 0.36
C ALA A 344 -9.61 -9.91 -1.12
N ARG A 345 -9.24 -11.15 -1.44
CA ARG A 345 -9.10 -11.62 -2.83
C ARG A 345 -10.42 -11.56 -3.58
N GLU A 346 -11.52 -12.02 -2.98
CA GLU A 346 -12.87 -11.93 -3.56
C GLU A 346 -13.28 -10.48 -3.84
N ALA A 347 -13.07 -9.59 -2.86
CA ALA A 347 -13.38 -8.18 -3.03
C ALA A 347 -12.49 -7.52 -4.11
N PHE A 348 -11.21 -7.88 -4.17
CA PHE A 348 -10.28 -7.40 -5.20
C PHE A 348 -10.72 -7.85 -6.61
N GLN A 349 -11.06 -9.13 -6.76
CA GLN A 349 -11.54 -9.70 -8.02
C GLN A 349 -12.84 -9.05 -8.48
N PHE A 350 -13.77 -8.79 -7.56
CA PHE A 350 -15.01 -8.08 -7.85
C PHE A 350 -14.75 -6.66 -8.37
N VAL A 351 -13.88 -5.90 -7.70
CA VAL A 351 -13.50 -4.54 -8.14
C VAL A 351 -12.86 -4.56 -9.52
N ALA A 352 -11.94 -5.51 -9.77
CA ALA A 352 -11.33 -5.69 -11.08
C ALA A 352 -12.37 -6.01 -12.17
N ALA A 353 -13.36 -6.85 -11.87
CA ALA A 353 -14.43 -7.19 -12.80
C ALA A 353 -15.29 -5.98 -13.15
N GLU A 354 -15.71 -5.17 -12.17
CA GLU A 354 -16.48 -3.94 -12.42
C GLU A 354 -15.68 -2.93 -13.26
N TYR A 355 -14.38 -2.74 -12.98
CA TYR A 355 -13.55 -1.87 -13.81
C TYR A 355 -13.33 -2.39 -15.22
N ALA A 356 -13.22 -3.70 -15.41
CA ALA A 356 -13.17 -4.29 -16.76
C ALA A 356 -14.48 -4.07 -17.53
N ARG A 357 -15.65 -4.11 -16.86
CA ARG A 357 -16.94 -3.77 -17.48
C ARG A 357 -17.02 -2.30 -17.91
N TRP A 358 -16.37 -1.41 -17.18
CA TRP A 358 -16.37 0.02 -17.45
C TRP A 358 -15.19 0.51 -18.28
N ALA A 359 -14.24 -0.36 -18.62
CA ALA A 359 -13.12 -0.01 -19.48
C ALA A 359 -13.63 0.41 -20.86
N VAL A 360 -13.07 1.49 -21.38
CA VAL A 360 -13.41 2.02 -22.70
C VAL A 360 -12.16 2.54 -23.41
N PRO A 361 -12.13 2.48 -24.75
CA PRO A 361 -10.97 2.92 -25.53
C PRO A 361 -10.78 4.45 -25.45
N GLU A 362 -9.62 4.93 -25.91
CA GLU A 362 -9.28 6.35 -25.86
C GLU A 362 -10.28 7.23 -26.63
N GLU A 363 -10.84 6.72 -27.73
CA GLU A 363 -11.77 7.46 -28.58
C GLU A 363 -13.21 7.56 -28.04
N PHE A 364 -13.47 6.95 -26.87
CA PHE A 364 -14.79 6.94 -26.26
C PHE A 364 -15.14 8.30 -25.64
N ASP A 365 -16.16 8.97 -26.19
CA ASP A 365 -16.62 10.31 -25.78
C ASP A 365 -18.08 10.31 -25.26
N GLU A 366 -18.59 11.48 -24.86
CA GLU A 366 -19.97 11.65 -24.36
C GLU A 366 -21.06 11.18 -25.36
N ARG A 367 -20.78 11.21 -26.68
CA ARG A 367 -21.74 10.74 -27.68
C ARG A 367 -21.82 9.22 -27.69
N HIS A 368 -20.67 8.55 -27.51
CA HIS A 368 -20.62 7.11 -27.34
C HIS A 368 -21.33 6.69 -26.05
N GLU A 369 -21.11 7.41 -24.94
CA GLU A 369 -21.82 7.13 -23.68
C GLU A 369 -23.34 7.24 -23.82
N ALA A 370 -23.83 8.30 -24.47
CA ALA A 370 -25.26 8.47 -24.73
C ALA A 370 -25.85 7.36 -25.62
N ALA A 371 -25.07 6.86 -26.59
CA ALA A 371 -25.47 5.75 -27.45
C ALA A 371 -25.50 4.41 -26.70
N VAL A 372 -24.50 4.15 -25.85
CA VAL A 372 -24.45 2.95 -24.98
C VAL A 372 -25.62 2.95 -24.01
N GLY A 373 -25.92 4.10 -23.38
CA GLY A 373 -27.03 4.24 -22.45
C GLY A 373 -28.40 3.86 -23.03
N ALA A 374 -28.59 4.03 -24.35
CA ALA A 374 -29.84 3.66 -25.03
C ALA A 374 -30.04 2.14 -25.20
N VAL A 375 -28.96 1.35 -25.20
CA VAL A 375 -28.97 -0.10 -25.47
C VAL A 375 -28.36 -0.94 -24.34
N ALA A 376 -27.96 -0.31 -23.22
CA ALA A 376 -27.21 -0.95 -22.13
C ALA A 376 -27.85 -2.24 -21.59
N ALA A 377 -29.19 -2.32 -21.55
CA ALA A 377 -29.91 -3.50 -21.07
C ALA A 377 -29.69 -4.74 -21.96
N GLU A 378 -29.48 -4.55 -23.26
CA GLU A 378 -29.29 -5.63 -24.23
C GLU A 378 -27.92 -6.32 -24.05
N TYR A 379 -26.90 -5.54 -23.64
CA TYR A 379 -25.51 -5.99 -23.52
C TYR A 379 -25.08 -6.33 -22.08
N ALA A 380 -25.94 -6.15 -21.09
CA ALA A 380 -25.59 -6.37 -19.68
C ALA A 380 -25.07 -7.79 -19.38
N THR A 381 -25.59 -8.81 -20.07
CA THR A 381 -25.17 -10.21 -19.88
C THR A 381 -23.74 -10.43 -20.35
N ILE A 382 -23.40 -9.96 -21.55
CA ILE A 382 -22.05 -10.16 -22.11
C ILE A 382 -21.02 -9.30 -21.39
N GLU A 383 -21.37 -8.06 -21.04
CA GLU A 383 -20.52 -7.17 -20.24
C GLU A 383 -20.12 -7.84 -18.93
N ARG A 384 -21.10 -8.41 -18.19
CA ARG A 384 -20.83 -9.15 -16.95
C ARG A 384 -20.02 -10.43 -17.18
N ALA A 385 -20.33 -11.19 -18.24
CA ALA A 385 -19.62 -12.42 -18.55
C ALA A 385 -18.13 -12.16 -18.84
N VAL A 386 -17.84 -11.17 -19.67
CA VAL A 386 -16.48 -10.78 -20.08
C VAL A 386 -15.71 -10.19 -18.92
N GLY A 387 -16.29 -9.23 -18.18
CA GLY A 387 -15.62 -8.58 -17.06
C GLY A 387 -15.22 -9.56 -15.95
N THR A 388 -16.12 -10.48 -15.58
CA THR A 388 -15.84 -11.51 -14.58
C THR A 388 -14.78 -12.51 -15.07
N ALA A 389 -14.88 -13.00 -16.31
CA ALA A 389 -13.90 -13.92 -16.87
C ALA A 389 -12.50 -13.28 -16.95
N PHE A 390 -12.41 -12.02 -17.38
CA PHE A 390 -11.16 -11.27 -17.43
C PHE A 390 -10.52 -11.13 -16.04
N ALA A 391 -11.30 -10.73 -15.02
CA ALA A 391 -10.80 -10.54 -13.67
C ALA A 391 -10.31 -11.85 -13.04
N GLU A 392 -10.99 -12.97 -13.30
CA GLU A 392 -10.56 -14.31 -12.88
C GLU A 392 -9.21 -14.70 -13.51
N ASP A 393 -9.06 -14.49 -14.82
CA ASP A 393 -7.90 -14.95 -15.58
C ASP A 393 -6.65 -14.06 -15.33
N ASN A 394 -6.84 -12.79 -14.98
CA ASN A 394 -5.75 -11.81 -14.84
C ASN A 394 -5.50 -11.36 -13.39
N LEU A 395 -6.11 -11.99 -12.39
CA LEU A 395 -6.02 -11.57 -10.98
C LEU A 395 -4.59 -11.40 -10.46
N GLN A 396 -3.67 -12.28 -10.88
CA GLN A 396 -2.27 -12.22 -10.42
C GLN A 396 -1.54 -10.99 -10.98
N ASP A 397 -1.66 -10.73 -12.29
CA ASP A 397 -1.04 -9.56 -12.94
C ASP A 397 -1.65 -8.25 -12.40
N LEU A 398 -2.97 -8.22 -12.22
CA LEU A 398 -3.66 -7.08 -11.63
C LEU A 398 -3.20 -6.81 -10.20
N ALA A 399 -3.02 -7.85 -9.37
CA ALA A 399 -2.52 -7.70 -8.01
C ALA A 399 -1.07 -7.16 -7.99
N ASP A 400 -0.19 -7.69 -8.83
CA ASP A 400 1.22 -7.28 -8.87
C ASP A 400 1.39 -5.82 -9.36
N ARG A 401 0.46 -5.30 -10.18
CA ARG A 401 0.46 -3.92 -10.68
C ARG A 401 -0.24 -2.90 -9.79
N SER A 402 -1.22 -3.33 -9.00
CA SER A 402 -2.06 -2.43 -8.19
C SER A 402 -1.73 -2.47 -6.70
N LEU A 403 -0.94 -3.44 -6.23
CA LEU A 403 -0.60 -3.58 -4.81
C LEU A 403 0.91 -3.59 -4.59
N PRO A 404 1.37 -3.06 -3.44
CA PRO A 404 2.72 -3.36 -2.95
C PRO A 404 2.92 -4.87 -2.80
N TYR A 405 4.16 -5.32 -3.00
CA TYR A 405 4.52 -6.74 -3.01
C TYR A 405 3.97 -7.54 -1.82
N GLU A 406 4.04 -7.00 -0.60
CA GLU A 406 3.52 -7.65 0.61
C GLU A 406 2.02 -7.93 0.58
N LEU A 407 1.24 -7.04 -0.03
CA LEU A 407 -0.21 -7.16 -0.14
C LEU A 407 -0.58 -8.05 -1.35
N ALA A 408 0.14 -7.89 -2.46
CA ALA A 408 -0.02 -8.71 -3.66
C ALA A 408 0.18 -10.21 -3.34
N ILE A 409 1.19 -10.56 -2.55
CA ILE A 409 1.41 -11.94 -2.09
C ILE A 409 0.20 -12.48 -1.33
N GLN A 410 -0.37 -11.69 -0.41
CA GLN A 410 -1.50 -12.13 0.41
C GLN A 410 -2.74 -12.42 -0.47
N VAL A 411 -3.00 -11.58 -1.47
CA VAL A 411 -4.08 -11.80 -2.45
C VAL A 411 -3.81 -13.03 -3.32
N ARG A 412 -2.57 -13.20 -3.80
CA ARG A 412 -2.18 -14.33 -4.68
C ARG A 412 -2.21 -15.69 -3.99
N GLN A 413 -1.74 -15.74 -2.74
CA GLN A 413 -1.64 -16.98 -1.96
C GLN A 413 -2.94 -17.35 -1.23
N ALA A 414 -3.88 -16.42 -1.09
CA ALA A 414 -5.21 -16.71 -0.57
C ALA A 414 -5.90 -17.81 -1.39
N GLN A 415 -6.80 -18.55 -0.74
CA GLN A 415 -7.60 -19.57 -1.42
C GLN A 415 -8.37 -18.93 -2.57
N THR A 416 -8.30 -19.54 -3.75
CA THR A 416 -9.05 -19.06 -4.92
C THR A 416 -10.55 -19.14 -4.61
N PRO A 417 -11.32 -18.06 -4.81
CA PRO A 417 -12.76 -18.12 -4.68
C PRO A 417 -13.39 -19.10 -5.67
N GLU A 418 -14.62 -19.51 -5.41
CA GLU A 418 -15.34 -20.32 -6.39
C GLU A 418 -15.52 -19.51 -7.68
N PRO A 419 -15.04 -20.03 -8.84
CA PRO A 419 -15.16 -19.31 -10.10
C PRO A 419 -16.64 -19.20 -10.48
N ASP A 420 -16.99 -18.13 -11.18
CA ASP A 420 -18.35 -17.98 -11.70
C ASP A 420 -18.66 -19.16 -12.63
N ARG A 421 -19.76 -19.85 -12.33
CA ARG A 421 -20.25 -20.99 -13.13
C ARG A 421 -21.33 -20.58 -14.12
N ARG A 422 -21.83 -19.35 -14.02
CA ARG A 422 -23.04 -18.95 -14.71
C ARG A 422 -22.76 -18.26 -16.05
N LEU A 423 -21.96 -17.19 -16.08
CA LEU A 423 -21.79 -16.35 -17.27
C LEU A 423 -20.34 -16.35 -17.78
N ALA A 424 -19.36 -16.23 -16.90
CA ALA A 424 -17.94 -16.19 -17.24
C ALA A 424 -17.47 -17.38 -18.10
N PRO A 425 -17.91 -18.64 -17.87
CA PRO A 425 -17.50 -19.77 -18.69
C PRO A 425 -17.94 -19.64 -20.16
N ALA A 426 -19.06 -18.96 -20.44
CA ALA A 426 -19.53 -18.75 -21.80
C ALA A 426 -18.62 -17.77 -22.56
N ALA A 427 -18.28 -16.63 -21.95
CA ALA A 427 -17.37 -15.65 -22.54
C ALA A 427 -15.96 -16.24 -22.77
N ARG A 428 -15.42 -16.96 -21.78
CA ARG A 428 -14.11 -17.62 -21.88
C ARG A 428 -14.09 -18.64 -23.03
N SER A 429 -15.13 -19.46 -23.16
CA SER A 429 -15.20 -20.48 -24.21
C SER A 429 -15.40 -19.88 -25.60
N PHE A 430 -16.23 -18.84 -25.71
CA PHE A 430 -16.39 -18.09 -26.95
C PHE A 430 -15.05 -17.51 -27.41
N ALA A 431 -14.35 -16.80 -26.53
CA ALA A 431 -13.03 -16.22 -26.82
C ALA A 431 -12.00 -17.30 -27.19
N ALA A 432 -11.95 -18.42 -26.47
CA ALA A 432 -11.03 -19.52 -26.76
C ALA A 432 -11.25 -20.15 -28.15
N VAL A 433 -12.51 -20.26 -28.62
CA VAL A 433 -12.82 -20.74 -29.98
C VAL A 433 -12.31 -19.75 -31.03
N VAL A 434 -12.49 -18.45 -30.80
CA VAL A 434 -12.00 -17.39 -31.70
C VAL A 434 -10.47 -17.35 -31.71
N ASP A 435 -9.82 -17.40 -30.54
CA ASP A 435 -8.35 -17.44 -30.41
C ASP A 435 -7.76 -18.61 -31.20
N LYS A 436 -8.36 -19.79 -31.05
CA LYS A 436 -7.96 -21.01 -31.77
C LYS A 436 -8.12 -20.87 -33.28
N ALA A 437 -9.19 -20.24 -33.76
CA ALA A 437 -9.42 -20.02 -35.18
C ALA A 437 -8.43 -19.01 -35.78
N LEU A 438 -8.03 -18.00 -34.99
CA LEU A 438 -7.05 -16.98 -35.37
C LEU A 438 -5.59 -17.42 -35.21
N GLY A 439 -5.33 -18.47 -34.43
CA GLY A 439 -3.98 -18.92 -34.10
C GLY A 439 -3.23 -17.96 -33.19
N VAL A 440 -3.96 -17.23 -32.33
CA VAL A 440 -3.39 -16.33 -31.31
C VAL A 440 -3.29 -17.03 -29.95
N GLU A 441 -2.63 -16.38 -28.99
CA GLU A 441 -2.51 -16.89 -27.61
C GLU A 441 -3.89 -16.96 -26.92
N GLU A 442 -4.09 -17.98 -26.09
CA GLU A 442 -5.34 -18.16 -25.35
C GLU A 442 -5.59 -16.97 -24.39
N GLY A 443 -6.78 -16.38 -24.47
CA GLY A 443 -7.19 -15.25 -23.64
C GLY A 443 -6.97 -13.87 -24.26
N GLU A 444 -6.30 -13.79 -25.41
CA GLU A 444 -6.07 -12.51 -26.11
C GLU A 444 -7.40 -11.91 -26.63
N THR A 445 -8.28 -12.73 -27.20
CA THR A 445 -9.62 -12.25 -27.61
C THR A 445 -10.43 -11.77 -26.41
N LEU A 446 -10.39 -12.48 -25.28
CA LEU A 446 -11.12 -12.08 -24.07
C LEU A 446 -10.63 -10.72 -23.53
N ARG A 447 -9.31 -10.49 -23.53
CA ARG A 447 -8.71 -9.21 -23.17
C ARG A 447 -9.20 -8.09 -24.07
N ARG A 448 -9.22 -8.29 -25.40
CA ARG A 448 -9.73 -7.28 -26.35
C ARG A 448 -11.22 -6.99 -26.17
N MET A 449 -12.03 -8.02 -25.95
CA MET A 449 -13.44 -7.85 -25.64
C MET A 449 -13.64 -7.00 -24.39
N ALA A 450 -12.84 -7.21 -23.34
CA ALA A 450 -12.93 -6.47 -22.09
C ALA A 450 -12.48 -5.00 -22.19
N GLY A 451 -11.60 -4.65 -23.14
CA GLY A 451 -11.16 -3.27 -23.38
C GLY A 451 -12.13 -2.40 -24.19
N GLU A 452 -13.24 -2.97 -24.64
CA GLU A 452 -14.19 -2.33 -25.56
C GLU A 452 -15.51 -1.96 -24.88
N SER A 453 -16.19 -0.95 -25.42
CA SER A 453 -17.52 -0.57 -24.94
C SER A 453 -18.54 -1.71 -25.14
N PRO A 454 -19.62 -1.81 -24.32
CA PRO A 454 -20.56 -2.93 -24.37
C PRO A 454 -21.07 -3.34 -25.78
N PRO A 455 -21.50 -2.43 -26.67
CA PRO A 455 -21.97 -2.82 -28.01
C PRO A 455 -20.85 -3.26 -28.96
N ARG A 456 -19.57 -3.08 -28.58
CA ARG A 456 -18.39 -3.38 -29.40
C ARG A 456 -17.61 -4.59 -28.90
N MET A 457 -17.92 -5.15 -27.73
CA MET A 457 -17.19 -6.29 -27.15
C MET A 457 -17.12 -7.47 -28.12
N VAL A 458 -18.26 -7.95 -28.64
CA VAL A 458 -18.30 -9.04 -29.64
C VAL A 458 -17.71 -8.59 -30.96
N GLN A 459 -17.96 -7.34 -31.37
CA GLN A 459 -17.43 -6.79 -32.60
C GLN A 459 -15.89 -6.84 -32.63
N ALA A 460 -15.23 -6.66 -31.49
CA ALA A 460 -13.77 -6.78 -31.37
C ALA A 460 -13.29 -8.19 -31.74
N ALA A 461 -13.88 -9.22 -31.12
CA ALA A 461 -13.56 -10.62 -31.41
C ALA A 461 -13.87 -11.01 -32.87
N VAL A 462 -15.04 -10.60 -33.36
CA VAL A 462 -15.50 -10.91 -34.72
C VAL A 462 -14.71 -10.14 -35.78
N GLY A 463 -14.27 -8.92 -35.48
CA GLY A 463 -13.49 -8.08 -36.39
C GLY A 463 -12.20 -8.77 -36.85
N ASP A 464 -11.46 -9.31 -35.88
CA ASP A 464 -10.24 -10.06 -36.15
C ASP A 464 -10.53 -11.37 -36.89
N LEU A 465 -11.57 -12.10 -36.46
CA LEU A 465 -12.02 -13.32 -37.11
C LEU A 465 -12.35 -13.10 -38.60
N VAL A 466 -13.11 -12.05 -38.93
CA VAL A 466 -13.46 -11.71 -40.31
C VAL A 466 -12.24 -11.23 -41.11
N ALA A 467 -11.32 -10.51 -40.48
CA ALA A 467 -10.08 -10.08 -41.12
C ALA A 467 -9.15 -11.27 -41.43
N GLY A 468 -9.11 -12.27 -40.54
CA GLY A 468 -8.26 -13.46 -40.64
C GLY A 468 -8.83 -14.61 -41.48
N SER A 469 -10.15 -14.70 -41.65
CA SER A 469 -10.85 -15.81 -42.33
C SER A 469 -10.87 -15.73 -43.87
N GLY A 470 -10.27 -14.71 -44.48
CA GLY A 470 -10.20 -14.57 -45.94
C GLY A 470 -11.43 -13.94 -46.60
N VAL A 471 -12.37 -13.39 -45.80
CA VAL A 471 -13.50 -12.60 -46.31
C VAL A 471 -13.00 -11.40 -47.11
N GLN A 472 -13.58 -11.18 -48.29
CA GLN A 472 -13.19 -10.08 -49.19
C GLN A 472 -13.41 -8.72 -48.52
N ASN A 473 -12.48 -7.78 -48.68
CA ASN A 473 -12.50 -6.46 -48.03
C ASN A 473 -13.84 -5.72 -48.19
N VAL A 474 -14.50 -5.83 -49.35
CA VAL A 474 -15.79 -5.18 -49.63
C VAL A 474 -16.96 -5.80 -48.87
N GLU A 475 -16.81 -7.02 -48.37
CA GLU A 475 -17.83 -7.77 -47.63
C GLU A 475 -17.64 -7.74 -46.12
N ARG A 476 -16.42 -7.45 -45.66
CA ARG A 476 -16.06 -7.46 -44.24
C ARG A 476 -17.02 -6.66 -43.35
N PRO A 477 -17.48 -5.44 -43.71
CA PRO A 477 -18.41 -4.70 -42.87
C PRO A 477 -19.77 -5.41 -42.68
N PHE A 478 -20.25 -6.09 -43.73
CA PHE A 478 -21.52 -6.82 -43.69
C PHE A 478 -21.36 -8.14 -42.92
N ALA A 479 -20.26 -8.86 -43.14
CA ALA A 479 -19.94 -10.08 -42.40
C ALA A 479 -19.78 -9.80 -40.90
N LEU A 480 -19.03 -8.74 -40.56
CA LEU A 480 -18.84 -8.27 -39.19
C LEU A 480 -20.18 -8.00 -38.51
N SER A 481 -21.01 -7.13 -39.08
CA SER A 481 -22.33 -6.81 -38.52
C SER A 481 -23.21 -8.06 -38.35
N ARG A 482 -23.26 -8.96 -39.34
CA ARG A 482 -24.13 -10.14 -39.28
C ARG A 482 -23.70 -11.15 -38.23
N ILE A 483 -22.39 -11.38 -38.08
CA ILE A 483 -21.86 -12.31 -37.08
C ILE A 483 -21.99 -11.71 -35.68
N THR A 484 -21.68 -10.42 -35.51
CA THR A 484 -21.86 -9.72 -34.24
C THR A 484 -23.31 -9.79 -33.77
N ASP A 485 -24.29 -9.43 -34.61
CA ASP A 485 -25.72 -9.49 -34.28
C ASP A 485 -26.16 -10.90 -33.83
N GLU A 486 -25.63 -11.94 -34.47
CA GLU A 486 -25.98 -13.33 -34.16
C GLU A 486 -25.41 -13.78 -32.81
N VAL A 487 -24.15 -13.44 -32.54
CA VAL A 487 -23.49 -13.77 -31.27
C VAL A 487 -24.11 -12.96 -30.12
N ASP A 488 -24.38 -11.67 -30.32
CA ASP A 488 -25.06 -10.83 -29.33
C ASP A 488 -26.44 -11.40 -28.97
N LEU A 489 -27.20 -11.87 -29.97
CA LEU A 489 -28.51 -12.50 -29.74
C LEU A 489 -28.38 -13.80 -28.93
N GLN A 490 -27.33 -14.58 -29.13
CA GLN A 490 -27.08 -15.78 -28.33
C GLN A 490 -26.71 -15.41 -26.88
N PHE A 491 -25.82 -14.44 -26.65
CA PHE A 491 -25.49 -13.99 -25.30
C PHE A 491 -26.67 -13.34 -24.58
N ALA A 492 -27.55 -12.62 -25.28
CA ALA A 492 -28.78 -12.07 -24.71
C ALA A 492 -29.76 -13.18 -24.29
N ALA A 493 -29.79 -14.31 -25.00
CA ALA A 493 -30.63 -15.47 -24.67
C ALA A 493 -30.05 -16.36 -23.55
N LEU A 494 -28.74 -16.27 -23.28
CA LEU A 494 -28.02 -17.12 -22.32
C LEU A 494 -28.69 -17.22 -20.94
N PRO A 495 -29.15 -16.13 -20.28
CA PRO A 495 -29.79 -16.24 -18.97
C PRO A 495 -31.01 -17.16 -18.99
N GLY A 496 -31.85 -17.07 -20.03
CA GLY A 496 -33.03 -17.91 -20.18
C GLY A 496 -32.72 -19.39 -20.45
N VAL A 497 -31.55 -19.69 -21.03
CA VAL A 497 -31.07 -21.07 -21.21
C VAL A 497 -30.60 -21.65 -19.87
N LEU A 498 -29.86 -20.86 -19.09
CA LEU A 498 -29.29 -21.31 -17.81
C LEU A 498 -30.32 -21.41 -16.69
N ASP A 499 -31.40 -20.62 -16.75
CA ASP A 499 -32.51 -20.70 -15.78
C ASP A 499 -33.32 -22.02 -15.94
N ASN A 500 -33.06 -22.80 -16.99
CA ASN A 500 -33.57 -24.15 -17.13
C ASN A 500 -32.66 -25.15 -16.38
N ALA A 501 -33.21 -25.80 -15.34
CA ALA A 501 -32.48 -26.71 -14.46
C ALA A 501 -31.74 -27.88 -15.18
N MET A 502 -32.12 -28.21 -16.41
CA MET A 502 -31.44 -29.22 -17.23
C MET A 502 -30.09 -28.72 -17.79
N TYR A 503 -29.87 -27.40 -17.82
CA TYR A 503 -28.78 -26.72 -18.54
C TYR A 503 -28.01 -25.71 -17.65
N ALA A 504 -28.16 -25.79 -16.33
CA ALA A 504 -27.55 -24.83 -15.40
C ALA A 504 -26.00 -24.79 -15.48
N ASP A 505 -25.37 -25.90 -15.87
CA ASP A 505 -23.90 -26.01 -16.00
C ASP A 505 -23.41 -25.91 -17.46
N SER A 506 -24.28 -25.61 -18.43
CA SER A 506 -23.93 -25.58 -19.87
C SER A 506 -23.46 -24.23 -20.40
N ALA A 507 -23.15 -23.26 -19.54
CA ALA A 507 -22.63 -21.95 -19.97
C ALA A 507 -21.39 -22.08 -20.87
N GLN A 508 -20.46 -22.98 -20.51
CA GLN A 508 -19.25 -23.27 -21.28
C GLN A 508 -19.57 -23.83 -22.68
N GLU A 509 -20.47 -24.81 -22.74
CA GLU A 509 -20.92 -25.42 -24.00
C GLU A 509 -21.62 -24.39 -24.88
N TYR A 510 -22.46 -23.54 -24.29
CA TYR A 510 -23.16 -22.48 -25.00
C TYR A 510 -22.19 -21.45 -25.61
N GLY A 511 -21.17 -21.02 -24.85
CA GLY A 511 -20.11 -20.17 -25.36
C GLY A 511 -19.32 -20.80 -26.50
N THR A 512 -19.05 -22.10 -26.42
CA THR A 512 -18.39 -22.88 -27.48
C THR A 512 -19.24 -22.89 -28.76
N ILE A 513 -20.55 -23.17 -28.64
CA ILE A 513 -21.48 -23.15 -29.76
C ILE A 513 -21.53 -21.76 -30.41
N ALA A 514 -21.60 -20.69 -29.62
CA ALA A 514 -21.58 -19.31 -30.13
C ALA A 514 -20.30 -19.01 -30.92
N GLY A 515 -19.15 -19.45 -30.41
CA GLY A 515 -17.86 -19.30 -31.08
C GLY A 515 -17.80 -20.09 -32.39
N GLU A 516 -18.25 -21.35 -32.39
CA GLU A 516 -18.30 -22.20 -33.58
C GLU A 516 -19.23 -21.64 -34.66
N VAL A 517 -20.36 -21.07 -34.26
CA VAL A 517 -21.28 -20.36 -35.18
C VAL A 517 -20.57 -19.16 -35.82
N ALA A 518 -19.87 -18.34 -35.03
CA ALA A 518 -19.14 -17.19 -35.56
C ALA A 518 -18.05 -17.60 -36.57
N VAL A 519 -17.25 -18.61 -36.23
CA VAL A 519 -16.20 -19.16 -37.12
C VAL A 519 -16.81 -19.69 -38.41
N LYS A 520 -17.86 -20.53 -38.31
CA LYS A 520 -18.51 -21.11 -39.48
C LYS A 520 -19.16 -20.07 -40.39
N MET A 521 -19.74 -19.00 -39.83
CA MET A 521 -20.28 -17.90 -40.61
C MET A 521 -19.15 -17.16 -41.36
N ALA A 522 -18.03 -16.90 -40.69
CA ALA A 522 -16.87 -16.26 -41.31
C ALA A 522 -16.30 -17.10 -42.47
N GLU A 523 -16.15 -18.41 -42.27
CA GLU A 523 -15.76 -19.38 -43.32
C GLU A 523 -16.75 -19.38 -44.49
N THR A 524 -18.05 -19.43 -44.20
CA THR A 524 -19.10 -19.42 -45.23
C THR A 524 -19.04 -18.15 -46.09
N TYR A 525 -18.83 -16.99 -45.47
CA TYR A 525 -18.71 -15.72 -46.19
C TYR A 525 -17.40 -15.61 -46.98
N ALA A 526 -16.33 -16.27 -46.53
CA ALA A 526 -15.09 -16.37 -47.29
C ALA A 526 -15.23 -17.27 -48.53
N GLU A 527 -15.94 -18.39 -48.40
CA GLU A 527 -16.17 -19.35 -49.48
C GLU A 527 -17.19 -18.87 -50.52
N ALA A 528 -18.17 -18.05 -50.11
CA ALA A 528 -19.25 -17.58 -50.98
C ALA A 528 -19.36 -16.05 -51.04
N PRO A 529 -18.48 -15.38 -51.82
CA PRO A 529 -18.53 -13.94 -51.99
C PRO A 529 -19.88 -13.43 -52.50
N GLY A 530 -20.38 -12.35 -51.92
CA GLY A 530 -21.69 -11.76 -52.19
C GLY A 530 -22.79 -12.24 -51.23
N MET A 531 -22.53 -13.22 -50.37
CA MET A 531 -23.53 -13.77 -49.45
C MET A 531 -23.80 -12.82 -48.27
N ALA A 532 -22.75 -12.38 -47.55
CA ALA A 532 -22.90 -11.50 -46.39
C ALA A 532 -23.69 -10.22 -46.72
N ARG A 533 -23.39 -9.61 -47.87
CA ARG A 533 -24.10 -8.42 -48.37
C ARG A 533 -25.56 -8.71 -48.69
N ARG A 534 -25.87 -9.85 -49.32
CA ARG A 534 -27.27 -10.22 -49.65
C ARG A 534 -28.09 -10.46 -48.39
N GLU A 535 -27.53 -11.15 -47.40
CA GLU A 535 -28.21 -11.44 -46.13
C GLU A 535 -28.42 -10.17 -45.30
N SER A 536 -27.42 -9.28 -45.24
CA SER A 536 -27.56 -7.97 -44.59
C SER A 536 -28.66 -7.13 -45.24
N LEU A 537 -28.68 -7.03 -46.58
CA LEU A 537 -29.72 -6.29 -47.29
C LEU A 537 -31.11 -6.92 -47.15
N ALA A 538 -31.22 -8.25 -47.07
CA ALA A 538 -32.49 -8.93 -46.85
C ALA A 538 -33.06 -8.61 -45.45
N ARG A 539 -32.20 -8.56 -44.42
CA ARG A 539 -32.60 -8.20 -43.05
C ARG A 539 -33.04 -6.74 -42.94
N ASP A 540 -32.34 -5.81 -43.60
CA ASP A 540 -32.73 -4.40 -43.66
C ASP A 540 -34.10 -4.22 -44.34
N GLN A 541 -34.37 -5.01 -45.38
CA GLN A 541 -35.67 -5.05 -46.06
C GLN A 541 -36.77 -5.65 -45.19
N GLU A 542 -36.50 -6.68 -44.39
CA GLU A 542 -37.47 -7.21 -43.43
C GLU A 542 -37.76 -6.23 -42.28
N ALA A 543 -36.73 -5.54 -41.77
CA ALA A 543 -36.89 -4.52 -40.75
C ALA A 543 -37.71 -3.33 -41.27
N THR A 544 -37.41 -2.83 -42.47
CA THR A 544 -38.21 -1.77 -43.12
C THR A 544 -39.61 -2.24 -43.55
N ALA A 545 -39.78 -3.52 -43.92
CA ALA A 545 -41.10 -4.08 -44.22
C ALA A 545 -42.00 -4.15 -42.98
N ARG A 546 -41.45 -4.40 -41.78
CA ARG A 546 -42.22 -4.33 -40.51
C ARG A 546 -42.72 -2.91 -40.19
N PHE A 547 -42.03 -1.86 -40.65
CA PHE A 547 -42.50 -0.47 -40.56
C PHE A 547 -43.37 -0.03 -41.76
N ALA A 548 -43.26 -0.69 -42.91
CA ALA A 548 -44.11 -0.44 -44.08
C ALA A 548 -45.46 -1.19 -44.03
N SER A 549 -45.53 -2.30 -43.28
CA SER A 549 -46.72 -3.15 -43.12
C SER A 549 -47.42 -2.93 -41.76
N GLY A 550 -47.77 -1.68 -41.45
CA GLY A 550 -48.68 -1.40 -40.34
C GLY A 550 -48.67 0.05 -39.87
N HIS A 551 -49.68 0.81 -40.33
CA HIS A 551 -50.07 2.17 -39.89
C HIS A 551 -49.34 3.35 -40.54
N ASP A 552 -49.81 3.72 -41.74
CA ASP A 552 -49.84 5.12 -42.16
C ASP A 552 -50.82 5.90 -41.24
N PRO A 553 -50.35 6.84 -40.39
CA PRO A 553 -51.23 7.62 -39.52
C PRO A 553 -52.01 8.73 -40.29
N ALA A 554 -51.83 8.86 -41.61
CA ALA A 554 -52.51 9.87 -42.41
C ALA A 554 -53.81 9.40 -43.08
N LEU A 555 -54.19 8.12 -42.98
CA LEU A 555 -55.38 7.57 -43.66
C LEU A 555 -56.54 7.13 -42.76
N THR A 556 -56.42 7.18 -41.44
CA THR A 556 -57.55 6.99 -40.52
C THR A 556 -58.28 8.31 -40.25
N ARG A 557 -59.17 8.70 -41.19
CA ARG A 557 -60.23 9.67 -40.89
C ARG A 557 -61.12 9.10 -39.78
N PRO A 558 -61.39 9.84 -38.69
CA PRO A 558 -62.33 9.38 -37.69
C PRO A 558 -63.76 9.38 -38.27
N HIS A 559 -64.39 8.21 -38.29
CA HIS A 559 -65.82 8.08 -38.50
C HIS A 559 -66.55 8.70 -37.30
N ALA A 560 -67.30 9.76 -37.60
CA ALA A 560 -68.18 10.44 -36.66
C ALA A 560 -69.24 9.45 -36.13
N GLN A 561 -69.25 9.23 -34.81
CA GLN A 561 -70.39 8.63 -34.12
C GLN A 561 -71.58 9.60 -34.15
N SER A 562 -72.76 9.03 -34.39
CA SER A 562 -74.02 9.75 -34.42
C SER A 562 -74.40 10.30 -33.04
N ARG A 563 -74.92 11.52 -33.07
CA ARG A 563 -75.57 12.26 -31.99
C ARG A 563 -76.49 11.43 -31.12
N ASP A 564 -76.40 11.66 -29.81
CA ASP A 564 -77.57 11.79 -28.94
C ASP A 564 -77.72 13.24 -28.46
N SER A 565 -78.91 13.75 -28.73
CA SER A 565 -79.68 14.88 -28.20
C SER A 565 -79.07 15.83 -27.14
N ALA A 566 -79.09 17.13 -27.45
CA ALA A 566 -78.86 18.25 -26.54
C ALA A 566 -79.97 18.39 -25.46
N PRO A 567 -79.77 19.22 -24.40
CA PRO A 567 -80.13 20.63 -24.56
C PRO A 567 -79.22 21.67 -23.84
N SER A 568 -78.96 22.77 -24.58
CA SER A 568 -78.94 24.19 -24.21
C SER A 568 -78.79 24.62 -22.73
N ALA A 569 -77.74 25.41 -22.44
CA ALA A 569 -77.89 26.72 -21.78
C ALA A 569 -76.66 27.63 -21.95
N ASN A 570 -76.91 28.89 -22.33
CA ASN A 570 -75.99 30.01 -22.46
C ASN A 570 -75.32 30.43 -21.14
N ARG A 571 -74.04 30.87 -21.19
CA ARG A 571 -73.61 32.23 -20.74
C ARG A 571 -72.09 32.48 -20.89
N THR A 572 -71.79 33.53 -21.65
CA THR A 572 -70.86 34.64 -21.39
C THR A 572 -70.29 34.74 -19.96
N THR A 573 -69.02 35.06 -19.69
CA THR A 573 -68.29 36.33 -19.99
C THR A 573 -66.80 36.24 -19.55
N SER A 574 -65.98 37.11 -20.16
CA SER A 574 -64.83 37.86 -19.60
C SER A 574 -63.52 37.15 -19.17
N GLY A 575 -62.42 37.52 -19.86
CA GLY A 575 -61.01 37.30 -19.46
C GLY A 575 -60.55 38.24 -18.32
N PRO A 576 -59.28 38.74 -18.25
CA PRO A 576 -58.17 38.59 -19.21
C PRO A 576 -56.75 38.35 -18.59
N GLU A 577 -55.81 38.05 -19.49
CA GLU A 577 -54.42 38.56 -19.61
C GLU A 577 -53.45 38.83 -18.42
N ARG A 578 -52.16 38.62 -18.79
CA ARG A 578 -50.89 39.26 -18.32
C ARG A 578 -50.22 38.60 -17.12
N LYS A 579 -48.92 38.27 -17.13
CA LYS A 579 -47.78 38.96 -17.78
C LYS A 579 -46.55 38.03 -17.88
N ARG A 580 -45.74 38.33 -18.90
CA ARG A 580 -44.43 37.80 -19.26
C ARG A 580 -43.28 38.32 -18.34
N PRO A 581 -42.02 37.85 -18.53
CA PRO A 581 -40.97 37.68 -17.50
C PRO A 581 -39.92 38.82 -17.49
N THR A 582 -39.01 38.80 -16.50
CA THR A 582 -37.68 39.44 -16.60
C THR A 582 -36.65 38.79 -15.66
N LEU A 583 -35.43 38.72 -16.17
CA LEU A 583 -34.15 38.23 -15.63
C LEU A 583 -33.55 39.06 -14.48
N ASP A 584 -32.58 38.42 -13.82
CA ASP A 584 -31.39 38.90 -13.07
C ASP A 584 -31.53 39.72 -11.78
N ARG A 585 -31.20 39.06 -10.66
CA ARG A 585 -29.90 39.23 -9.99
C ARG A 585 -29.55 38.05 -9.10
#